data_AF-A0A3M1WM38-F1
#
_entry.id   AF-A0A3M1WM38-F1
#
_cell.length_a   1.000
_cell.length_b   1.000
_cell.length_c   1.000
_cell.angle_alpha   90.00
_cell.angle_beta   90.00
_cell.angle_gamma   90.00
#
_symmetry.space_group_name_H-M   'P 1'
#
loop_
_entity.id
_entity.type
_entity.pdbx_description
1 polymer ?
#
loop_
_entity_poly.entity_id
_entity_poly.type
_entity_poly.pdbx_seq_one_letter_code
_entity_poly.pdbx_strand_id
1 'polypeptide(L)'
;MMSNKMISALMVSLVLLVWALALPVAEADRKVSQQTDVTQVSVQLFSELDEISWPVLAYQRATSSLPSEPVGGGLRPWKLVEGDFNEDGHVDLVTIYRGANVAQLSLRFGDGRGGFAVPHRFDLPAQQPVAVALGDVNLDGHLDVVLAYRDATAISVLEGTGDGAFQSTKMYEVGSTLQSLALADVDRDGYEDALVACETPGCLALLRGDGRGFEQPLPLYTWPDEETPAVKAMRAADVDGDGLTDVILALEREVVLLSAARAYEPVSVVSSESEFTAMTLGDFNADESMDVVVAQAGGDMMVLLGDRQGGFLPPRILSTGWRITAMTAAHLNEDGYLDLAVVRADRAEVTLLLGDAHGGFKAYSRLRVESQPVTIMASRLNKDALADLVIAQREGDAIALAMSTAAAIVVNTTRDAMDVPATASVDDLPGSDGLVSLREAIVAANNTPGPQDIVFHIPRSDPGFDGRVFRLELTSALPQLRGGGTVIDGSTQTPFTGDTNPAGPEVVLDGSSLGVSVDGFTVTSSFNVIRGFVIGNFSGSGVKIVGRATGNIVAGNFIGTDETGAKPRPNQFFGVLITGNGSQANVVGGTAPEDRNVISGNEN
;
A
#
# COMPACT_ATOMS: atom_id res chain seq x y z
N MET A 1 -21.41 -13.08 -60.59
CA MET A 1 -21.48 -11.64 -60.24
C MET A 1 -21.52 -11.53 -58.73
N MET A 2 -20.43 -10.97 -58.15
CA MET A 2 -20.21 -10.35 -56.80
C MET A 2 -20.85 -10.98 -55.54
N SER A 3 -20.07 -11.55 -54.61
CA SER A 3 -19.31 -10.97 -53.45
C SER A 3 -20.25 -10.72 -52.23
N ASN A 4 -19.97 -11.05 -50.96
CA ASN A 4 -18.75 -11.19 -50.13
C ASN A 4 -18.96 -12.29 -49.07
N LYS A 5 -17.94 -13.10 -48.77
CA LYS A 5 -17.78 -13.79 -47.48
C LYS A 5 -16.30 -13.96 -47.14
N MET A 6 -15.96 -13.52 -45.92
CA MET A 6 -14.91 -14.00 -44.99
C MET A 6 -13.47 -14.14 -45.51
N ILE A 7 -12.58 -13.30 -44.97
CA ILE A 7 -11.16 -13.58 -44.82
C ILE A 7 -10.87 -13.68 -43.32
N SER A 8 -10.53 -14.88 -42.87
CA SER A 8 -9.93 -15.18 -41.57
C SER A 8 -8.43 -15.37 -41.76
N ALA A 9 -7.61 -14.59 -41.06
CA ALA A 9 -6.15 -14.69 -41.09
C ALA A 9 -5.65 -15.71 -40.05
N LEU A 10 -4.77 -16.60 -40.52
CA LEU A 10 -3.99 -17.57 -39.75
C LEU A 10 -2.85 -16.83 -39.03
N MET A 11 -2.68 -17.04 -37.72
CA MET A 11 -1.40 -16.77 -37.04
C MET A 11 -0.88 -18.07 -36.41
N VAL A 12 0.41 -18.29 -36.62
CA VAL A 12 1.20 -19.50 -36.37
C VAL A 12 1.68 -19.49 -34.92
N SER A 13 1.36 -20.53 -34.15
CA SER A 13 2.02 -20.83 -32.86
C SER A 13 3.38 -21.49 -33.10
N LEU A 14 4.45 -20.94 -32.52
CA LEU A 14 5.75 -21.60 -32.43
C LEU A 14 6.05 -21.90 -30.95
N VAL A 15 6.04 -23.19 -30.61
CA VAL A 15 6.56 -23.74 -29.35
C VAL A 15 8.02 -24.13 -29.61
N LEU A 16 8.95 -23.57 -28.84
CA LEU A 16 10.34 -24.03 -28.81
C LEU A 16 10.63 -24.73 -27.47
N LEU A 17 10.89 -26.04 -27.58
CA LEU A 17 11.27 -26.96 -26.53
C LEU A 17 12.77 -27.23 -26.64
N VAL A 18 13.58 -26.77 -25.69
CA VAL A 18 15.03 -27.03 -25.57
C VAL A 18 15.42 -26.86 -24.09
N TRP A 19 16.11 -27.73 -23.32
CA TRP A 19 16.88 -28.97 -23.50
C TRP A 19 16.95 -29.71 -22.13
N ALA A 20 17.27 -31.01 -22.14
CA ALA A 20 17.88 -31.69 -20.99
C ALA A 20 18.91 -32.70 -21.48
N LEU A 21 20.20 -32.47 -21.20
CA LEU A 21 21.25 -33.48 -21.18
C LEU A 21 22.35 -33.01 -20.22
N ALA A 22 22.44 -33.68 -19.08
CA ALA A 22 23.51 -33.58 -18.09
C ALA A 22 24.79 -34.28 -18.61
N LEU A 23 25.97 -33.82 -18.16
CA LEU A 23 27.21 -34.58 -17.86
C LEU A 23 28.25 -33.62 -17.22
N PRO A 24 29.30 -34.09 -16.52
CA PRO A 24 29.60 -33.68 -15.14
C PRO A 24 30.84 -32.79 -14.92
N VAL A 25 30.91 -32.33 -13.68
CA VAL A 25 31.94 -31.61 -12.90
C VAL A 25 33.40 -31.93 -13.26
N ALA A 26 34.22 -30.88 -13.38
CA ALA A 26 35.63 -30.88 -13.04
C ALA A 26 36.02 -29.51 -12.44
N GLU A 27 36.55 -29.50 -11.22
CA GLU A 27 37.11 -28.33 -10.52
C GLU A 27 38.26 -27.66 -11.28
N ALA A 28 38.28 -26.32 -11.26
CA ALA A 28 39.51 -25.53 -11.16
C ALA A 28 39.20 -24.12 -10.65
N ASP A 29 39.82 -23.76 -9.51
CA ASP A 29 39.88 -22.42 -8.92
C ASP A 29 40.16 -21.32 -9.95
N ARG A 30 39.28 -20.31 -10.00
CA ARG A 30 39.60 -18.94 -10.41
C ARG A 30 38.51 -17.98 -9.88
N LYS A 31 38.94 -16.91 -9.20
CA LYS A 31 38.13 -15.73 -8.90
C LYS A 31 37.41 -15.27 -10.17
N VAL A 32 36.08 -15.32 -10.17
CA VAL A 32 35.24 -14.79 -11.25
C VAL A 32 34.13 -13.98 -10.58
N SER A 33 34.12 -12.67 -10.80
CA SER A 33 32.88 -11.89 -10.74
C SER A 33 31.93 -12.52 -11.73
N GLN A 34 30.83 -13.11 -11.26
CA GLN A 34 29.80 -13.63 -12.15
C GLN A 34 29.08 -12.43 -12.77
N GLN A 35 29.64 -11.91 -13.86
CA GLN A 35 28.90 -11.10 -14.82
C GLN A 35 28.07 -12.10 -15.63
N THR A 36 26.84 -12.35 -15.21
CA THR A 36 25.91 -13.17 -15.98
C THR A 36 25.48 -12.40 -17.23
N ASP A 37 26.05 -12.75 -18.38
CA ASP A 37 25.51 -12.40 -19.70
C ASP A 37 24.19 -13.14 -19.88
N VAL A 38 23.07 -12.47 -19.56
CA VAL A 38 21.72 -13.02 -19.73
C VAL A 38 21.15 -12.54 -21.06
N THR A 39 20.74 -13.48 -21.91
CA THR A 39 19.94 -13.20 -23.11
C THR A 39 18.67 -12.44 -22.73
N GLN A 40 18.62 -11.14 -23.07
CA GLN A 40 17.48 -10.28 -22.79
C GLN A 40 16.25 -10.72 -23.60
N VAL A 41 15.14 -10.99 -22.92
CA VAL A 41 13.83 -11.15 -23.54
C VAL A 41 13.06 -9.85 -23.28
N SER A 42 12.94 -9.00 -24.31
CA SER A 42 12.13 -7.79 -24.24
C SER A 42 10.68 -8.10 -24.57
N VAL A 43 9.77 -7.70 -23.68
CA VAL A 43 8.32 -7.79 -23.91
C VAL A 43 7.78 -6.38 -24.07
N GLN A 44 7.12 -6.11 -25.20
CA GLN A 44 6.50 -4.81 -25.44
C GLN A 44 5.16 -4.72 -24.69
N LEU A 45 5.03 -3.76 -23.78
CA LEU A 45 3.81 -3.57 -22.99
C LEU A 45 2.65 -2.95 -23.78
N PHE A 46 2.94 -2.28 -24.89
CA PHE A 46 1.98 -1.51 -25.68
C PHE A 46 2.04 -1.89 -27.16
N SER A 47 1.40 -2.99 -27.57
CA SER A 47 1.32 -3.36 -28.99
C SER A 47 0.01 -2.95 -29.68
N GLU A 48 -1.08 -2.70 -28.97
CA GLU A 48 -2.33 -2.13 -29.51
C GLU A 48 -3.23 -1.79 -28.32
N LEU A 49 -3.43 -0.49 -28.06
CA LEU A 49 -4.36 -0.03 -27.02
C LEU A 49 -5.74 0.08 -27.67
N ASP A 50 -6.52 -1.00 -27.64
CA ASP A 50 -7.96 -0.82 -27.76
C ASP A 50 -8.42 0.04 -26.58
N GLU A 51 -9.22 1.07 -26.84
CA GLU A 51 -10.02 1.74 -25.81
C GLU A 51 -11.00 0.71 -25.27
N ILE A 52 -10.54 -0.11 -24.32
CA ILE A 52 -11.39 -1.07 -23.66
C ILE A 52 -12.23 -0.29 -22.63
N SER A 53 -13.43 0.08 -23.02
CA SER A 53 -14.45 0.60 -22.13
C SER A 53 -15.03 -0.54 -21.29
N TRP A 54 -14.52 -0.74 -20.07
CA TRP A 54 -15.21 -1.45 -19.00
C TRP A 54 -15.37 -0.52 -17.79
N PRO A 55 -16.52 -0.55 -17.10
CA PRO A 55 -16.68 0.19 -15.86
C PRO A 55 -15.96 -0.54 -14.72
N VAL A 56 -15.64 0.23 -13.69
CA VAL A 56 -15.27 -0.16 -12.32
C VAL A 56 -13.79 -0.42 -11.99
N LEU A 57 -13.02 0.67 -12.03
CA LEU A 57 -12.51 1.36 -10.84
C LEU A 57 -12.19 2.78 -11.32
N ALA A 58 -13.19 3.66 -11.24
CA ALA A 58 -12.96 5.06 -11.57
C ALA A 58 -12.29 5.66 -10.34
N TYR A 59 -10.96 5.63 -10.31
CA TYR A 59 -10.21 6.62 -9.53
C TYR A 59 -10.89 7.96 -9.80
N GLN A 60 -11.68 8.43 -8.84
CA GLN A 60 -12.24 9.75 -8.98
C GLN A 60 -11.05 10.66 -8.80
N ARG A 61 -10.82 11.50 -9.80
CA ARG A 61 -10.01 12.68 -9.59
C ARG A 61 -10.78 13.46 -8.53
N ALA A 62 -10.40 13.32 -7.27
CA ALA A 62 -10.84 14.25 -6.26
C ALA A 62 -10.31 15.58 -6.76
N THR A 63 -11.20 16.40 -7.31
CA THR A 63 -10.88 17.72 -7.86
C THR A 63 -10.54 18.71 -6.75
N SER A 64 -10.35 18.22 -5.52
CA SER A 64 -9.59 18.92 -4.51
C SER A 64 -8.12 18.91 -4.92
N SER A 65 -7.74 19.85 -5.79
CA SER A 65 -6.47 20.53 -5.53
C SER A 65 -6.52 20.89 -4.05
N LEU A 66 -5.68 20.28 -3.22
CA LEU A 66 -5.60 20.64 -1.80
C LEU A 66 -5.56 22.16 -1.71
N PRO A 67 -6.26 22.80 -0.74
CA PRO A 67 -6.33 24.25 -0.66
C PRO A 67 -4.93 24.82 -0.86
N SER A 68 -4.77 25.52 -1.99
CA SER A 68 -3.50 26.09 -2.38
C SER A 68 -3.34 27.39 -1.63
N GLU A 69 -2.25 27.49 -0.92
CA GLU A 69 -1.68 28.76 -0.49
C GLU A 69 -0.39 28.86 -1.29
N PRO A 70 -0.23 29.82 -2.21
CA PRO A 70 0.95 29.89 -3.08
C PRO A 70 2.22 29.70 -2.26
N VAL A 71 2.97 28.63 -2.52
CA VAL A 71 4.34 28.55 -2.03
C VAL A 71 5.14 29.57 -2.84
N GLY A 72 5.17 30.81 -2.35
CA GLY A 72 5.95 31.89 -2.96
C GLY A 72 7.43 31.51 -3.08
N GLY A 73 8.14 32.11 -4.03
CA GLY A 73 9.62 32.00 -4.10
C GLY A 73 10.18 30.85 -4.95
N GLY A 74 9.37 30.19 -5.78
CA GLY A 74 9.86 29.21 -6.76
C GLY A 74 10.18 27.82 -6.18
N LEU A 75 9.64 27.51 -5.00
CA LEU A 75 9.63 26.18 -4.41
C LEU A 75 8.80 25.21 -5.28
N ARG A 76 9.22 23.96 -5.36
CA ARG A 76 8.55 22.89 -6.10
C ARG A 76 8.52 21.62 -5.26
N PRO A 77 7.44 20.83 -5.31
CA PRO A 77 7.43 19.58 -4.59
C PRO A 77 8.49 18.65 -5.18
N TRP A 78 9.17 17.92 -4.30
CA TRP A 78 10.24 16.99 -4.67
C TRP A 78 9.92 15.57 -4.20
N LYS A 79 9.43 15.41 -2.96
CA LYS A 79 9.13 14.11 -2.36
C LYS A 79 7.85 14.18 -1.50
N LEU A 80 7.13 13.07 -1.45
CA LEU A 80 5.97 12.83 -0.60
C LEU A 80 6.32 11.72 0.39
N VAL A 81 5.85 11.86 1.63
CA VAL A 81 5.83 10.84 2.68
C VAL A 81 4.55 11.00 3.50
N GLU A 82 4.15 9.95 4.21
CA GLU A 82 2.90 9.90 4.96
C GLU A 82 3.08 9.33 6.36
N GLY A 83 2.19 9.72 7.27
CA GLY A 83 2.15 9.21 8.64
C GLY A 83 1.09 9.94 9.45
N ASP A 84 0.77 9.43 10.63
CA ASP A 84 -0.15 10.07 11.57
C ASP A 84 0.67 11.00 12.50
N PHE A 85 0.76 12.28 12.17
CA PHE A 85 1.62 13.24 12.88
C PHE A 85 0.88 13.94 14.03
N ASN A 86 -0.45 13.85 14.07
CA ASN A 86 -1.29 14.45 15.11
C ASN A 86 -2.03 13.41 15.99
N GLU A 87 -1.75 12.12 15.79
CA GLU A 87 -2.31 10.98 16.51
C GLU A 87 -3.84 10.89 16.47
N ASP A 88 -4.45 11.43 15.41
CA ASP A 88 -5.91 11.34 15.22
C ASP A 88 -6.34 10.05 14.53
N GLY A 89 -5.38 9.21 14.11
CA GLY A 89 -5.65 7.94 13.47
C GLY A 89 -5.92 8.05 11.98
N HIS A 90 -5.75 9.22 11.38
CA HIS A 90 -5.84 9.44 9.95
C HIS A 90 -4.46 9.65 9.34
N VAL A 91 -4.32 9.31 8.06
CA VAL A 91 -3.06 9.52 7.37
C VAL A 91 -2.89 11.00 7.06
N ASP A 92 -1.82 11.59 7.58
CA ASP A 92 -1.38 12.93 7.23
C ASP A 92 -0.35 12.89 6.10
N LEU A 93 -0.30 13.99 5.36
CA LEU A 93 0.57 14.11 4.20
C LEU A 93 1.68 15.11 4.44
N VAL A 94 2.92 14.66 4.26
CA VAL A 94 4.11 15.51 4.23
C VAL A 94 4.62 15.65 2.80
N THR A 95 4.80 16.90 2.38
CA THR A 95 5.43 17.25 1.11
C THR A 95 6.71 18.02 1.35
N ILE A 96 7.83 17.50 0.83
CA ILE A 96 9.10 18.20 0.84
C ILE A 96 9.20 19.05 -0.43
N TYR A 97 9.30 20.36 -0.24
CA TYR A 97 9.51 21.34 -1.28
C TYR A 97 10.98 21.74 -1.37
N ARG A 98 11.46 21.91 -2.60
CA ARG A 98 12.81 22.38 -2.91
C ARG A 98 12.76 23.59 -3.84
N GLY A 99 13.59 24.58 -3.56
CA GLY A 99 13.76 25.80 -4.33
C GLY A 99 15.22 26.07 -4.64
N ALA A 100 15.52 27.24 -5.20
CA ALA A 100 16.89 27.59 -5.52
C ALA A 100 17.77 27.79 -4.27
N ASN A 101 17.21 28.39 -3.22
CA ASN A 101 17.91 28.74 -1.98
C ASN A 101 17.09 28.48 -0.70
N VAL A 102 15.91 27.86 -0.84
CA VAL A 102 15.00 27.53 0.26
C VAL A 102 14.50 26.10 0.07
N ALA A 103 14.35 25.33 1.14
CA ALA A 103 13.60 24.09 1.18
C ALA A 103 12.65 24.10 2.39
N GLN A 104 11.50 23.45 2.24
CA GLN A 104 10.43 23.51 3.23
C GLN A 104 9.70 22.18 3.30
N LEU A 105 9.30 21.82 4.51
CA LEU A 105 8.35 20.74 4.78
C LEU A 105 6.95 21.34 4.91
N SER A 106 5.99 20.77 4.21
CA SER A 106 4.57 21.07 4.34
C SER A 106 3.83 19.85 4.88
N LEU A 107 3.25 19.95 6.07
CA LEU A 107 2.43 18.93 6.72
C LEU A 107 0.95 19.28 6.57
N ARG A 108 0.11 18.32 6.19
CA ARG A 108 -1.34 18.49 6.06
C ARG A 108 -2.05 17.36 6.77
N PHE A 109 -2.89 17.70 7.75
CA PHE A 109 -3.65 16.68 8.47
C PHE A 109 -4.76 16.08 7.61
N GLY A 110 -4.87 14.76 7.61
CA GLY A 110 -5.93 14.03 6.93
C GLY A 110 -7.26 14.08 7.67
N ASP A 111 -8.37 13.84 6.96
CA ASP A 111 -9.70 13.71 7.58
C ASP A 111 -10.25 12.27 7.55
N GLY A 112 -9.42 11.31 7.12
CA GLY A 112 -9.78 9.90 6.95
C GLY A 112 -10.82 9.62 5.85
N ARG A 113 -11.14 10.62 5.02
CA ARG A 113 -12.06 10.55 3.87
C ARG A 113 -11.37 11.07 2.60
N GLY A 114 -10.05 11.15 2.63
CA GLY A 114 -9.17 11.73 1.61
C GLY A 114 -9.23 13.25 1.45
N GLY A 115 -9.87 13.96 2.37
CA GLY A 115 -9.70 15.39 2.55
C GLY A 115 -8.49 15.71 3.42
N PHE A 116 -7.97 16.94 3.30
CA PHE A 116 -6.85 17.41 4.12
C PHE A 116 -7.04 18.86 4.56
N ALA A 117 -6.52 19.16 5.74
CA ALA A 117 -6.49 20.50 6.31
C ALA A 117 -5.55 21.45 5.56
N VAL A 118 -5.55 22.72 5.99
CA VAL A 118 -4.58 23.72 5.54
C VAL A 118 -3.16 23.31 5.96
N PRO A 119 -2.13 23.61 5.15
CA PRO A 119 -0.79 23.12 5.42
C PRO A 119 -0.09 23.88 6.54
N HIS A 120 0.54 23.13 7.45
CA HIS A 120 1.56 23.61 8.38
C HIS A 120 2.93 23.58 7.68
N ARG A 121 3.72 24.63 7.83
CA ARG A 121 4.98 24.80 7.09
C ARG A 121 6.16 24.98 8.03
N PHE A 122 7.23 24.26 7.73
CA PHE A 122 8.46 24.25 8.52
C PHE A 122 9.65 24.42 7.59
N ASP A 123 10.47 25.44 7.84
CA ASP A 123 11.69 25.65 7.08
C ASP A 123 12.71 24.57 7.42
N LEU A 124 13.36 24.04 6.39
CA LEU A 124 14.39 23.01 6.56
C LEU A 124 15.76 23.65 6.82
N PRO A 125 16.63 22.98 7.60
CA PRO A 125 17.96 23.51 7.94
C PRO A 125 18.90 23.65 6.74
N ALA A 126 18.67 22.92 5.65
CA ALA A 126 19.47 22.95 4.42
C ALA A 126 18.59 22.88 3.15
N GLN A 127 19.17 23.17 1.97
CA GLN A 127 18.41 23.62 0.80
C GLN A 127 18.27 22.58 -0.31
N GLN A 128 19.08 21.51 -0.28
CA GLN A 128 19.05 20.45 -1.29
C GLN A 128 18.77 19.08 -0.68
N PRO A 129 17.54 18.83 -0.19
CA PRO A 129 17.18 17.51 0.29
C PRO A 129 17.31 16.46 -0.84
N VAL A 130 17.83 15.29 -0.49
CA VAL A 130 18.04 14.15 -1.39
C VAL A 130 17.39 12.87 -0.91
N ALA A 131 17.10 12.76 0.39
CA ALA A 131 16.27 11.69 0.95
C ALA A 131 15.49 12.19 2.17
N VAL A 132 14.37 11.55 2.43
CA VAL A 132 13.53 11.71 3.63
C VAL A 132 13.08 10.32 4.06
N ALA A 133 13.10 10.09 5.36
CA ALA A 133 12.55 8.91 6.02
C ALA A 133 11.77 9.36 7.26
N LEU A 134 10.80 8.54 7.66
CA LEU A 134 9.96 8.77 8.84
C LEU A 134 10.16 7.62 9.80
N GLY A 135 10.10 7.91 11.10
CA GLY A 135 10.36 6.92 12.14
C GLY A 135 10.33 7.53 13.54
N ASP A 136 10.09 6.75 14.59
CA ASP A 136 10.15 7.20 15.99
C ASP A 136 11.58 6.98 16.51
N VAL A 137 12.47 7.94 16.21
CA VAL A 137 13.92 7.80 16.41
C VAL A 137 14.29 7.90 17.89
N ASN A 138 13.48 8.60 18.68
CA ASN A 138 13.73 8.84 20.10
C ASN A 138 12.81 8.04 21.04
N LEU A 139 11.98 7.14 20.48
CA LEU A 139 11.01 6.30 21.19
C LEU A 139 10.08 7.05 22.14
N ASP A 140 9.68 8.27 21.76
CA ASP A 140 8.69 9.03 22.51
C ASP A 140 7.25 8.72 22.09
N GLY A 141 7.07 7.88 21.06
CA GLY A 141 5.79 7.48 20.51
C GLY A 141 5.29 8.37 19.37
N HIS A 142 6.06 9.41 19.00
CA HIS A 142 5.70 10.37 17.97
C HIS A 142 6.54 10.17 16.71
N LEU A 143 5.94 10.41 15.55
CA LEU A 143 6.64 10.24 14.27
C LEU A 143 7.62 11.40 14.02
N ASP A 144 8.90 11.08 13.81
CA ASP A 144 9.95 12.03 13.46
C ASP A 144 10.18 12.08 11.95
N VAL A 145 10.79 13.17 11.48
CA VAL A 145 11.23 13.33 10.08
C VAL A 145 12.75 13.39 10.01
N VAL A 146 13.36 12.42 9.33
CA VAL A 146 14.81 12.37 9.09
C VAL A 146 15.12 12.75 7.64
N LEU A 147 15.98 13.76 7.45
CA LEU A 147 16.32 14.31 6.15
C LEU A 147 17.82 14.26 5.89
N ALA A 148 18.18 13.93 4.66
CA ALA A 148 19.54 14.01 4.14
C ALA A 148 19.64 15.07 3.05
N TYR A 149 20.79 15.75 2.98
CA TYR A 149 21.01 16.87 2.07
C TYR A 149 22.28 16.70 1.25
N ARG A 150 22.26 17.18 0.01
CA ARG A 150 23.44 17.26 -0.85
C ARG A 150 24.37 18.40 -0.47
N ASP A 151 23.81 19.47 0.10
CA ASP A 151 24.51 20.69 0.49
C ASP A 151 24.87 20.75 1.99
N ALA A 152 24.73 19.63 2.71
CA ALA A 152 25.17 19.49 4.10
C ALA A 152 25.91 18.16 4.32
N THR A 153 26.67 18.08 5.42
CA THR A 153 27.43 16.89 5.84
C THR A 153 26.78 16.12 6.99
N ALA A 154 25.57 16.51 7.36
CA ALA A 154 24.80 15.94 8.45
C ALA A 154 23.40 15.57 7.97
N ILE A 155 22.81 14.56 8.59
CA ILE A 155 21.37 14.34 8.54
C ILE A 155 20.69 15.22 9.59
N SER A 156 19.45 15.63 9.34
CA SER A 156 18.64 16.35 10.31
C SER A 156 17.46 15.50 10.78
N VAL A 157 17.19 15.50 12.07
CA VAL A 157 16.00 14.88 12.68
C VAL A 157 15.11 15.99 13.22
N LEU A 158 13.92 16.13 12.66
CA LEU A 158 12.85 16.97 13.17
C LEU A 158 12.00 16.07 14.06
N GLU A 159 12.17 16.21 15.38
CA GLU A 159 11.48 15.36 16.35
C GLU A 159 10.00 15.76 16.44
N GLY A 160 9.11 14.80 16.28
CA GLY A 160 7.68 14.97 16.40
C GLY A 160 7.26 15.38 17.81
N THR A 161 6.03 15.86 17.93
CA THR A 161 5.42 16.18 19.23
C THR A 161 4.05 15.53 19.42
N GLY A 162 3.59 14.77 18.42
CA GLY A 162 2.28 14.11 18.41
C GLY A 162 1.09 15.03 18.17
N ASP A 163 1.28 16.35 18.07
CA ASP A 163 0.22 17.33 17.75
C ASP A 163 0.43 18.00 16.38
N GLY A 164 1.32 17.43 15.57
CA GLY A 164 1.73 17.94 14.26
C GLY A 164 2.63 19.17 14.31
N ALA A 165 3.27 19.47 15.45
CA ALA A 165 4.46 20.30 15.52
C ALA A 165 5.75 19.47 15.59
N PHE A 166 6.88 20.14 15.37
CA PHE A 166 8.21 19.57 15.54
C PHE A 166 8.99 20.34 16.60
N GLN A 167 9.81 19.61 17.38
CA GLN A 167 10.78 20.21 18.28
C GLN A 167 11.95 20.85 17.50
N SER A 168 12.94 21.36 18.24
CA SER A 168 14.17 21.85 17.61
C SER A 168 14.89 20.74 16.87
N THR A 169 15.25 20.98 15.62
CA THR A 169 15.97 20.03 14.77
C THR A 169 17.31 19.62 15.38
N LYS A 170 17.54 18.30 15.50
CA LYS A 170 18.84 17.71 15.85
C LYS A 170 19.63 17.42 14.58
N MET A 171 20.93 17.67 14.60
CA MET A 171 21.84 17.40 13.49
C MET A 171 22.82 16.29 13.87
N TYR A 172 22.96 15.28 13.02
CA TYR A 172 23.90 14.18 13.20
C TYR A 172 24.94 14.21 12.10
N GLU A 173 26.19 14.54 12.46
CA GLU A 173 27.29 14.66 11.50
C GLU A 173 27.69 13.31 10.92
N VAL A 174 27.70 13.24 9.59
CA VAL A 174 28.21 12.11 8.81
C VAL A 174 29.61 12.42 8.29
N GLY A 175 29.89 13.70 7.99
CA GLY A 175 31.19 14.19 7.53
C GLY A 175 31.43 14.11 6.02
N SER A 176 30.40 13.81 5.23
CA SER A 176 30.43 13.72 3.77
C SER A 176 29.10 14.21 3.18
N THR A 177 29.08 14.64 1.92
CA THR A 177 27.83 15.01 1.23
C THR A 177 26.99 13.76 0.95
N LEU A 178 25.68 13.87 1.14
CA LEU A 178 24.80 12.71 1.15
C LEU A 178 24.10 12.49 -0.20
N GLN A 179 23.83 11.23 -0.53
CA GLN A 179 23.14 10.83 -1.75
C GLN A 179 21.79 10.15 -1.48
N SER A 180 21.69 9.36 -0.41
CA SER A 180 20.45 8.68 -0.01
C SER A 180 20.46 8.37 1.50
N LEU A 181 19.26 8.12 2.04
CA LEU A 181 19.01 7.74 3.43
C LEU A 181 17.92 6.64 3.44
N ALA A 182 18.01 5.72 4.39
CA ALA A 182 16.92 4.82 4.78
C ALA A 182 16.97 4.61 6.30
N LEU A 183 15.81 4.38 6.92
CA LEU A 183 15.72 3.92 8.30
C LEU A 183 15.36 2.44 8.32
N ALA A 184 15.99 1.70 9.21
CA ALA A 184 15.64 0.32 9.55
C ALA A 184 16.38 -0.10 10.82
N ASP A 185 15.79 -1.01 11.59
CA ASP A 185 16.51 -1.75 12.64
C ASP A 185 17.43 -2.78 11.95
N VAL A 186 18.71 -2.44 11.78
CA VAL A 186 19.66 -3.29 11.03
C VAL A 186 20.46 -4.22 11.92
N ASP A 187 20.57 -3.93 13.21
CA ASP A 187 21.27 -4.78 14.18
C ASP A 187 20.33 -5.55 15.14
N ARG A 188 19.01 -5.38 14.97
CA ARG A 188 17.92 -6.06 15.68
C ARG A 188 17.89 -5.76 17.17
N ASP A 189 18.30 -4.55 17.56
CA ASP A 189 18.23 -4.11 18.95
C ASP A 189 16.88 -3.46 19.32
N GLY A 190 16.00 -3.28 18.33
CA GLY A 190 14.67 -2.70 18.48
C GLY A 190 14.62 -1.19 18.31
N TYR A 191 15.74 -0.54 17.98
CA TYR A 191 15.79 0.88 17.63
C TYR A 191 15.96 1.04 16.12
N GLU A 192 15.40 2.11 15.56
CA GLU A 192 15.64 2.43 14.16
C GLU A 192 17.06 2.97 13.98
N ASP A 193 17.79 2.39 13.03
CA ASP A 193 19.09 2.90 12.61
C ASP A 193 18.97 3.72 11.32
N ALA A 194 19.92 4.63 11.10
CA ALA A 194 20.05 5.36 9.85
C ALA A 194 21.16 4.81 8.96
N LEU A 195 20.78 4.30 7.79
CA LEU A 195 21.68 3.97 6.69
C LEU A 195 21.84 5.19 5.77
N VAL A 196 23.09 5.60 5.52
CA VAL A 196 23.40 6.80 4.75
C VAL A 196 24.41 6.50 3.64
N ALA A 197 24.05 6.84 2.41
CA ALA A 197 24.96 6.79 1.27
C ALA A 197 25.68 8.15 1.08
N CYS A 198 27.01 8.12 0.97
CA CYS A 198 27.89 9.28 0.91
C CYS A 198 28.60 9.40 -0.45
N GLU A 199 28.97 10.63 -0.85
CA GLU A 199 29.63 10.89 -2.14
C GLU A 199 31.15 11.11 -2.06
N THR A 200 31.70 11.76 -1.02
CA THR A 200 33.14 12.09 -1.00
C THR A 200 33.75 12.11 0.42
N PRO A 201 34.52 11.07 0.82
CA PRO A 201 34.69 9.80 0.11
C PRO A 201 33.38 9.02 0.05
N GLY A 202 33.26 8.15 -0.95
CA GLY A 202 32.11 7.27 -1.10
C GLY A 202 31.98 6.26 0.03
N CYS A 203 30.82 6.23 0.67
CA CYS A 203 30.51 5.25 1.70
C CYS A 203 29.04 4.85 1.71
N LEU A 204 28.78 3.69 2.31
CA LEU A 204 27.56 3.43 3.04
C LEU A 204 27.92 3.45 4.52
N ALA A 205 27.30 4.34 5.29
CA ALA A 205 27.50 4.49 6.71
C ALA A 205 26.24 4.10 7.48
N LEU A 206 26.44 3.53 8.66
CA LEU A 206 25.41 3.20 9.64
C LEU A 206 25.54 4.15 10.82
N LEU A 207 24.48 4.88 11.14
CA LEU A 207 24.36 5.58 12.41
C LEU A 207 23.34 4.80 13.24
N ARG A 208 23.82 4.12 14.29
CA ARG A 208 22.96 3.27 15.10
C ARG A 208 21.99 4.07 15.96
N GLY A 209 20.75 3.61 16.06
CA GLY A 209 19.77 4.11 17.00
C GLY A 209 20.13 3.71 18.43
N ASP A 210 19.88 4.59 19.40
CA ASP A 210 19.98 4.26 20.84
C ASP A 210 18.67 4.50 21.59
N GLY A 211 17.58 4.70 20.84
CA GLY A 211 16.27 5.09 21.35
C GLY A 211 16.22 6.52 21.90
N ARG A 212 17.20 7.37 21.61
CA ARG A 212 17.18 8.82 21.91
C ARG A 212 17.64 9.67 20.73
N GLY A 213 17.96 9.02 19.62
CA GLY A 213 18.76 9.59 18.53
C GLY A 213 19.69 8.57 17.92
N PHE A 214 20.66 9.09 17.17
CA PHE A 214 21.68 8.29 16.50
C PHE A 214 23.08 8.46 17.13
N GLU A 215 23.83 7.37 17.18
CA GLU A 215 25.26 7.34 17.51
C GLU A 215 26.12 7.94 16.37
N GLN A 216 27.43 7.99 16.61
CA GLN A 216 28.40 8.40 15.59
C GLN A 216 28.40 7.41 14.40
N PRO A 217 28.61 7.89 13.16
CA PRO A 217 28.58 7.05 11.97
C PRO A 217 29.69 6.00 11.98
N LEU A 218 29.31 4.76 11.65
CA LEU A 218 30.19 3.63 11.42
C LEU A 218 30.22 3.32 9.92
N PRO A 219 31.40 3.04 9.32
CA PRO A 219 31.45 2.58 7.94
C PRO A 219 30.83 1.18 7.83
N LEU A 220 29.80 1.04 7.00
CA LEU A 220 29.14 -0.24 6.72
C LEU A 220 29.75 -0.90 5.48
N TYR A 221 29.90 -0.11 4.41
CA TYR A 221 30.53 -0.54 3.18
C TYR A 221 31.31 0.62 2.55
N THR A 222 32.51 0.34 2.04
CA THR A 222 33.35 1.30 1.32
C THR A 222 33.60 0.79 -0.07
N TRP A 223 33.35 1.63 -1.07
CA TRP A 223 33.59 1.28 -2.47
C TRP A 223 35.08 0.99 -2.70
N PRO A 224 35.42 -0.08 -3.43
CA PRO A 224 36.81 -0.46 -3.67
C PRO A 224 37.54 0.47 -4.65
N ASP A 225 36.81 1.21 -5.49
CA ASP A 225 37.35 2.09 -6.53
C ASP A 225 37.45 3.56 -6.07
N GLU A 226 38.34 4.33 -6.72
CA GLU A 226 38.50 5.77 -6.44
C GLU A 226 37.28 6.61 -6.89
N GLU A 227 36.52 6.14 -7.89
CA GLU A 227 35.29 6.78 -8.34
C GLU A 227 34.08 6.19 -7.60
N THR A 228 33.44 7.01 -6.78
CA THR A 228 32.25 6.61 -6.02
C THR A 228 31.03 6.59 -6.94
N PRO A 229 30.26 5.47 -7.00
CA PRO A 229 29.06 5.43 -7.82
C PRO A 229 27.98 6.35 -7.27
N ALA A 230 27.22 6.99 -8.17
CA ALA A 230 26.07 7.80 -7.77
C ALA A 230 24.91 6.90 -7.32
N VAL A 231 24.62 6.90 -6.01
CA VAL A 231 23.44 6.24 -5.45
C VAL A 231 22.21 7.08 -5.80
N LYS A 232 21.33 6.57 -6.66
CA LYS A 232 20.08 7.24 -7.06
C LYS A 232 18.93 6.93 -6.10
N ALA A 233 18.91 5.73 -5.53
CA ALA A 233 17.96 5.33 -4.49
C ALA A 233 18.51 4.18 -3.65
N MET A 234 18.15 4.17 -2.37
CA MET A 234 18.46 3.11 -1.42
C MET A 234 17.17 2.63 -0.75
N ARG A 235 17.08 1.33 -0.47
CA ARG A 235 16.01 0.70 0.30
C ARG A 235 16.60 -0.32 1.26
N ALA A 236 15.98 -0.44 2.42
CA ALA A 236 16.31 -1.41 3.44
C ALA A 236 15.10 -2.35 3.57
N ALA A 237 15.30 -3.65 3.37
CA ALA A 237 14.25 -4.66 3.44
C ALA A 237 14.86 -6.05 3.61
N ASP A 238 14.15 -6.97 4.24
CA ASP A 238 14.46 -8.39 4.21
C ASP A 238 14.11 -8.95 2.82
N VAL A 239 15.11 -9.28 2.01
CA VAL A 239 14.90 -9.68 0.60
C VAL A 239 14.67 -11.18 0.45
N ASP A 240 15.27 -11.99 1.32
CA ASP A 240 15.24 -13.45 1.25
C ASP A 240 14.41 -14.13 2.34
N GLY A 241 13.83 -13.36 3.25
CA GLY A 241 12.94 -13.85 4.30
C GLY A 241 13.69 -14.45 5.49
N ASP A 242 14.98 -14.15 5.67
CA ASP A 242 15.77 -14.61 6.81
C ASP A 242 15.59 -13.74 8.08
N GLY A 243 14.78 -12.69 7.96
CA GLY A 243 14.45 -11.69 8.97
C GLY A 243 15.49 -10.61 9.14
N LEU A 244 16.62 -10.63 8.41
CA LEU A 244 17.68 -9.62 8.49
C LEU A 244 17.39 -8.53 7.46
N THR A 245 17.61 -7.29 7.84
CA THR A 245 17.42 -6.17 6.92
C THR A 245 18.58 -6.07 5.93
N ASP A 246 18.36 -6.42 4.67
CA ASP A 246 19.32 -6.20 3.58
C ASP A 246 19.23 -4.78 3.02
N VAL A 247 20.23 -4.37 2.21
CA VAL A 247 20.25 -3.07 1.53
C VAL A 247 20.25 -3.24 0.02
N ILE A 248 19.26 -2.64 -0.64
CA ILE A 248 19.16 -2.55 -2.09
C ILE A 248 19.57 -1.13 -2.52
N LEU A 249 20.58 -1.04 -3.38
CA LEU A 249 21.03 0.20 -3.99
C LEU A 249 20.72 0.21 -5.48
N ALA A 250 19.99 1.22 -5.95
CA ALA A 250 20.00 1.60 -7.35
C ALA A 250 21.08 2.65 -7.55
N LEU A 251 22.20 2.22 -8.13
CA LEU A 251 23.27 3.09 -8.61
C LEU A 251 22.87 3.70 -9.96
N GLU A 252 23.80 4.34 -10.65
CA GLU A 252 23.52 4.94 -11.95
C GLU A 252 23.04 3.90 -12.98
N ARG A 253 23.69 2.73 -13.04
CA ARG A 253 23.38 1.66 -14.01
C ARG A 253 23.40 0.26 -13.40
N GLU A 254 23.48 0.15 -12.09
CA GLU A 254 23.54 -1.14 -11.39
C GLU A 254 22.56 -1.18 -10.24
N VAL A 255 21.89 -2.31 -10.08
CA VAL A 255 21.18 -2.64 -8.84
C VAL A 255 22.11 -3.54 -8.04
N VAL A 256 22.47 -3.12 -6.83
CA VAL A 256 23.35 -3.86 -5.92
C VAL A 256 22.54 -4.27 -4.70
N LEU A 257 22.56 -5.57 -4.37
CA LEU A 257 22.04 -6.11 -3.13
C LEU A 257 23.20 -6.41 -2.18
N LEU A 258 23.19 -5.76 -1.02
CA LEU A 258 24.12 -5.98 0.09
C LEU A 258 23.38 -6.76 1.16
N SER A 259 23.87 -7.96 1.50
CA SER A 259 23.17 -8.84 2.44
C SER A 259 23.70 -8.69 3.86
N ALA A 260 22.80 -8.47 4.82
CA ALA A 260 23.15 -8.42 6.25
C ALA A 260 23.73 -9.75 6.74
N ALA A 261 23.21 -10.88 6.25
CA ALA A 261 23.74 -12.22 6.52
C ALA A 261 25.21 -12.39 6.09
N ARG A 262 25.68 -11.52 5.20
CA ARG A 262 27.06 -11.49 4.68
C ARG A 262 27.81 -10.22 5.07
N ALA A 263 27.46 -9.61 6.19
CA ALA A 263 28.09 -8.38 6.69
C ALA A 263 28.07 -7.24 5.64
N TYR A 264 26.96 -7.13 4.91
CA TYR A 264 26.72 -6.16 3.85
C TYR A 264 27.72 -6.22 2.68
N GLU A 265 28.30 -7.39 2.44
CA GLU A 265 29.00 -7.67 1.19
C GLU A 265 28.00 -7.75 0.00
N PRO A 266 28.36 -7.29 -1.20
CA PRO A 266 27.54 -7.45 -2.39
C PRO A 266 27.29 -8.93 -2.72
N VAL A 267 26.02 -9.32 -2.76
CA VAL A 267 25.60 -10.70 -3.10
C VAL A 267 24.99 -10.81 -4.49
N SER A 268 24.44 -9.71 -5.00
CA SER A 268 23.90 -9.62 -6.36
C SER A 268 24.18 -8.24 -6.94
N VAL A 269 24.65 -8.21 -8.19
CA VAL A 269 24.88 -6.99 -8.97
C VAL A 269 24.25 -7.19 -10.33
N VAL A 270 23.24 -6.37 -10.65
CA VAL A 270 22.52 -6.43 -11.91
C VAL A 270 22.75 -5.14 -12.68
N SER A 271 23.52 -5.20 -13.75
CA SER A 271 23.86 -4.04 -14.59
C SER A 271 22.83 -3.78 -15.69
N SER A 272 22.75 -2.53 -16.13
CA SER A 272 21.91 -2.08 -17.24
C SER A 272 22.69 -1.21 -18.23
N GLU A 273 22.25 -1.26 -19.48
CA GLU A 273 22.73 -0.37 -20.54
C GLU A 273 22.16 1.06 -20.45
N SER A 274 21.19 1.29 -19.57
CA SER A 274 20.51 2.56 -19.38
C SER A 274 20.51 2.97 -17.91
N GLU A 275 20.55 4.27 -17.66
CA GLU A 275 20.53 4.80 -16.31
C GLU A 275 19.19 4.54 -15.60
N PHE A 276 19.21 4.29 -14.30
CA PHE A 276 17.99 4.17 -13.52
C PHE A 276 17.41 5.52 -13.11
N THR A 277 16.08 5.63 -13.14
CA THR A 277 15.35 6.85 -12.83
C THR A 277 14.44 6.73 -11.62
N ALA A 278 13.95 5.53 -11.32
CA ALA A 278 13.12 5.24 -10.16
C ALA A 278 13.26 3.75 -9.77
N MET A 279 12.99 3.45 -8.50
CA MET A 279 13.00 2.10 -7.94
C MET A 279 11.83 1.95 -6.96
N THR A 280 11.15 0.81 -7.03
CA THR A 280 10.16 0.36 -6.06
C THR A 280 10.37 -1.12 -5.75
N LEU A 281 9.95 -1.52 -4.55
CA LEU A 281 10.03 -2.90 -4.08
C LEU A 281 8.62 -3.43 -3.85
N GLY A 282 8.49 -4.75 -3.80
CA GLY A 282 7.28 -5.46 -3.41
C GLY A 282 7.31 -6.90 -3.90
N ASP A 283 6.40 -7.74 -3.42
CA ASP A 283 6.21 -9.10 -3.92
C ASP A 283 5.29 -9.05 -5.16
N PHE A 284 5.86 -8.94 -6.36
CA PHE A 284 5.11 -8.79 -7.62
C PHE A 284 4.72 -10.14 -8.24
N ASN A 285 5.23 -11.25 -7.71
CA ASN A 285 4.91 -12.61 -8.15
C ASN A 285 4.16 -13.44 -7.08
N ALA A 286 3.74 -12.81 -5.99
CA ALA A 286 3.00 -13.42 -4.88
C ALA A 286 3.69 -14.67 -4.32
N ASP A 287 5.01 -14.60 -4.23
CA ASP A 287 5.88 -15.70 -3.84
C ASP A 287 6.54 -15.49 -2.47
N GLU A 288 6.25 -14.41 -1.76
CA GLU A 288 6.76 -14.07 -0.44
C GLU A 288 8.26 -13.68 -0.44
N SER A 289 8.92 -13.58 -1.59
CA SER A 289 10.23 -12.91 -1.73
C SER A 289 10.04 -11.44 -2.08
N MET A 290 10.95 -10.58 -1.63
CA MET A 290 10.95 -9.19 -2.09
C MET A 290 11.49 -9.11 -3.52
N ASP A 291 10.72 -8.51 -4.42
CA ASP A 291 11.18 -8.20 -5.77
C ASP A 291 11.54 -6.71 -5.91
N VAL A 292 12.29 -6.38 -6.95
CA VAL A 292 12.69 -5.01 -7.28
C VAL A 292 12.23 -4.65 -8.69
N VAL A 293 11.59 -3.50 -8.84
CA VAL A 293 11.31 -2.90 -10.15
C VAL A 293 12.06 -1.59 -10.27
N VAL A 294 12.86 -1.45 -11.32
CA VAL A 294 13.56 -0.21 -11.65
C VAL A 294 13.14 0.31 -13.03
N ALA A 295 12.88 1.62 -13.12
CA ALA A 295 12.69 2.29 -14.41
C ALA A 295 14.02 2.73 -14.98
N GLN A 296 14.12 2.65 -16.31
CA GLN A 296 15.29 3.05 -17.07
C GLN A 296 15.03 4.32 -17.88
N ALA A 297 16.08 5.12 -18.03
CA ALA A 297 16.08 6.36 -18.80
C ALA A 297 15.67 6.16 -20.27
N GLY A 298 15.96 4.99 -20.83
CA GLY A 298 15.59 4.57 -22.19
C GLY A 298 14.10 4.23 -22.37
N GLY A 299 13.34 4.14 -21.28
CA GLY A 299 11.89 3.88 -21.31
C GLY A 299 11.48 2.42 -21.13
N ASP A 300 12.41 1.57 -20.71
CA ASP A 300 12.13 0.21 -20.26
C ASP A 300 12.00 0.17 -18.73
N MET A 301 11.31 -0.85 -18.22
CA MET A 301 11.37 -1.25 -16.82
C MET A 301 12.08 -2.59 -16.72
N MET A 302 12.89 -2.74 -15.67
CA MET A 302 13.53 -4.00 -15.33
C MET A 302 12.91 -4.53 -14.04
N VAL A 303 12.34 -5.73 -14.12
CA VAL A 303 11.76 -6.47 -12.99
C VAL A 303 12.74 -7.55 -12.57
N LEU A 304 13.19 -7.47 -11.33
CA LEU A 304 14.11 -8.40 -10.68
C LEU A 304 13.32 -9.19 -9.64
N LEU A 305 12.93 -10.41 -10.00
CA LEU A 305 12.22 -11.27 -9.07
C LEU A 305 13.20 -11.88 -8.08
N GLY A 306 12.87 -11.89 -6.79
CA GLY A 306 13.66 -12.52 -5.75
C GLY A 306 13.81 -14.02 -6.02
N ASP A 307 14.95 -14.58 -5.64
CA ASP A 307 15.21 -16.03 -5.72
C ASP A 307 15.02 -16.76 -4.38
N ARG A 308 14.63 -16.03 -3.32
CA ARG A 308 14.55 -16.51 -1.91
C ARG A 308 15.85 -17.03 -1.32
N GLN A 309 16.99 -16.70 -1.93
CA GLN A 309 18.33 -17.13 -1.53
C GLN A 309 19.27 -15.93 -1.37
N GLY A 310 18.72 -14.71 -1.27
CA GLY A 310 19.48 -13.47 -1.17
C GLY A 310 19.95 -12.95 -2.53
N GLY A 311 19.26 -13.28 -3.62
CA GLY A 311 19.57 -12.84 -4.98
C GLY A 311 18.34 -12.57 -5.83
N PHE A 312 18.57 -12.42 -7.14
CA PHE A 312 17.51 -12.17 -8.12
C PHE A 312 17.58 -13.19 -9.26
N LEU A 313 16.40 -13.60 -9.73
CA LEU A 313 16.24 -14.30 -10.99
C LEU A 313 16.68 -13.43 -12.18
N PRO A 314 16.94 -14.04 -13.35
CA PRO A 314 17.27 -13.30 -14.56
C PRO A 314 16.30 -12.13 -14.84
N PRO A 315 16.82 -10.91 -15.13
CA PRO A 315 15.98 -9.72 -15.25
C PRO A 315 14.94 -9.84 -16.36
N ARG A 316 13.72 -9.38 -16.08
CA ARG A 316 12.66 -9.24 -17.09
C ARG A 316 12.59 -7.79 -17.55
N ILE A 317 12.69 -7.57 -18.85
CA ILE A 317 12.64 -6.23 -19.45
C ILE A 317 11.27 -5.99 -20.08
N LEU A 318 10.59 -4.97 -19.57
CA LEU A 318 9.27 -4.56 -20.04
C LEU A 318 9.37 -3.19 -20.70
N SER A 319 9.17 -3.15 -22.01
CA SER A 319 9.30 -1.91 -22.77
C SER A 319 8.04 -1.08 -22.69
N THR A 320 8.14 0.08 -22.06
CA THR A 320 7.04 1.05 -21.98
C THR A 320 7.08 2.05 -23.14
N GLY A 321 8.26 2.26 -23.73
CA GLY A 321 8.48 3.18 -24.85
C GLY A 321 8.52 4.66 -24.45
N TRP A 322 8.50 4.97 -23.16
CA TRP A 322 8.60 6.33 -22.63
C TRP A 322 9.32 6.37 -21.28
N ARG A 323 9.92 7.50 -20.94
CA ARG A 323 10.70 7.66 -19.72
C ARG A 323 9.78 7.75 -18.50
N ILE A 324 9.93 6.80 -17.57
CA ILE A 324 9.31 6.87 -16.24
C ILE A 324 10.24 7.67 -15.31
N THR A 325 9.68 8.62 -14.56
CA THR A 325 10.46 9.48 -13.64
C THR A 325 10.18 9.22 -12.17
N ALA A 326 9.04 8.60 -11.86
CA ALA A 326 8.67 8.15 -10.53
C ALA A 326 7.67 6.99 -10.66
N MET A 327 7.63 6.12 -9.66
CA MET A 327 6.69 5.02 -9.59
C MET A 327 6.41 4.67 -8.14
N THR A 328 5.27 4.05 -7.89
CA THR A 328 4.92 3.44 -6.60
C THR A 328 4.24 2.10 -6.86
N ALA A 329 4.42 1.16 -5.95
CA ALA A 329 3.74 -0.12 -5.96
C ALA A 329 2.60 -0.11 -4.94
N ALA A 330 1.44 -0.65 -5.29
CA ALA A 330 0.29 -0.74 -4.40
C ALA A 330 -0.79 -1.67 -4.95
N HIS A 331 -1.74 -2.05 -4.12
CA HIS A 331 -2.96 -2.73 -4.58
C HIS A 331 -3.95 -1.68 -5.10
N LEU A 332 -3.96 -1.48 -6.42
CA LEU A 332 -4.78 -0.47 -7.10
C LEU A 332 -6.13 -1.04 -7.57
N ASN A 333 -6.31 -2.35 -7.44
CA ASN A 333 -7.55 -3.06 -7.71
C ASN A 333 -7.78 -4.20 -6.69
N GLU A 334 -8.83 -4.99 -6.94
CA GLU A 334 -9.29 -6.04 -6.03
C GLU A 334 -8.67 -7.43 -6.24
N ASP A 335 -7.68 -7.57 -7.11
CA ASP A 335 -7.20 -8.90 -7.52
C ASP A 335 -6.23 -9.56 -6.52
N GLY A 336 -5.77 -8.80 -5.52
CA GLY A 336 -4.84 -9.30 -4.49
C GLY A 336 -3.37 -9.16 -4.87
N TYR A 337 -3.06 -8.69 -6.08
CA TYR A 337 -1.71 -8.57 -6.60
C TYR A 337 -1.21 -7.14 -6.55
N LEU A 338 0.10 -7.01 -6.49
CA LEU A 338 0.73 -5.69 -6.42
C LEU A 338 0.81 -5.09 -7.82
N ASP A 339 0.25 -3.89 -7.96
CA ASP A 339 0.23 -3.10 -9.18
C ASP A 339 1.26 -1.99 -9.13
N LEU A 340 1.43 -1.28 -10.25
CA LEU A 340 2.30 -0.10 -10.34
C LEU A 340 1.51 1.12 -10.83
N ALA A 341 1.72 2.26 -10.16
CA ALA A 341 1.39 3.56 -10.71
C ALA A 341 2.68 4.26 -11.13
N VAL A 342 2.79 4.61 -12.42
CA VAL A 342 4.02 5.18 -13.01
C VAL A 342 3.79 6.59 -13.55
N VAL A 343 4.74 7.48 -13.30
CA VAL A 343 4.73 8.86 -13.76
C VAL A 343 5.38 8.98 -15.12
N ARG A 344 4.62 9.49 -16.10
CA ARG A 344 5.11 9.76 -17.46
C ARG A 344 5.34 11.26 -17.64
N ALA A 345 6.46 11.80 -17.17
CA ALA A 345 6.67 13.25 -17.06
C ALA A 345 6.66 14.03 -18.40
N ASP A 346 6.85 13.39 -19.56
CA ASP A 346 6.71 14.06 -20.86
C ASP A 346 5.24 14.40 -21.18
N ARG A 347 4.30 13.80 -20.46
CA ARG A 347 2.88 14.17 -20.49
C ARG A 347 2.39 14.47 -19.07
N ALA A 348 1.35 15.26 -18.92
CA ALA A 348 0.72 15.46 -17.60
C ALA A 348 -0.12 14.21 -17.25
N GLU A 349 0.51 13.05 -17.06
CA GLU A 349 -0.17 11.75 -16.92
C GLU A 349 0.55 10.78 -15.98
N VAL A 350 -0.26 10.03 -15.22
CA VAL A 350 0.12 8.82 -14.49
C VAL A 350 -0.54 7.63 -15.19
N THR A 351 0.21 6.54 -15.41
CA THR A 351 -0.34 5.28 -15.96
C THR A 351 -0.39 4.24 -14.86
N LEU A 352 -1.52 3.52 -14.76
CA LEU A 352 -1.70 2.39 -13.87
C LEU A 352 -1.43 1.10 -14.64
N LEU A 353 -0.55 0.27 -14.10
CA LEU A 353 -0.13 -1.01 -14.65
C LEU A 353 -0.53 -2.10 -13.65
N LEU A 354 -1.48 -2.96 -14.02
CA LEU A 354 -1.96 -4.01 -13.13
C LEU A 354 -1.02 -5.21 -13.17
N GLY A 355 -0.69 -5.75 -12.00
CA GLY A 355 0.13 -6.94 -11.84
C GLY A 355 -0.57 -8.19 -12.34
N ASP A 356 0.20 -9.18 -12.79
CA ASP A 356 -0.31 -10.49 -13.20
C ASP A 356 0.02 -11.62 -12.23
N ALA A 357 0.56 -11.29 -11.04
CA ALA A 357 1.07 -12.22 -10.04
C ALA A 357 2.26 -13.09 -10.47
N HIS A 358 2.93 -12.75 -11.57
CA HIS A 358 4.09 -13.47 -12.05
C HIS A 358 5.25 -12.51 -12.34
N GLY A 359 5.20 -11.27 -11.84
CA GLY A 359 6.15 -10.21 -12.16
C GLY A 359 5.94 -9.53 -13.52
N GLY A 360 4.82 -9.79 -14.19
CA GLY A 360 4.39 -9.07 -15.38
C GLY A 360 3.35 -8.01 -15.04
N PHE A 361 3.18 -7.05 -15.95
CA PHE A 361 2.20 -5.98 -15.80
C PHE A 361 1.44 -5.74 -17.10
N LYS A 362 0.17 -5.33 -16.98
CA LYS A 362 -0.64 -4.88 -18.10
C LYS A 362 -1.13 -3.46 -17.85
N ALA A 363 -0.98 -2.58 -18.83
CA ALA A 363 -1.53 -1.24 -18.73
C ALA A 363 -3.06 -1.28 -18.63
N TYR A 364 -3.61 -0.56 -17.66
CA TYR A 364 -5.04 -0.56 -17.36
C TYR A 364 -5.68 0.80 -17.58
N SER A 365 -5.13 1.85 -16.96
CA SER A 365 -5.74 3.18 -17.01
C SER A 365 -4.71 4.30 -17.03
N ARG A 366 -5.16 5.48 -17.44
CA ARG A 366 -4.38 6.70 -17.55
C ARG A 366 -5.08 7.82 -16.78
N LEU A 367 -4.41 8.34 -15.77
CA LEU A 367 -4.86 9.46 -14.98
C LEU A 367 -4.18 10.73 -15.50
N ARG A 368 -4.96 11.60 -16.15
CA ARG A 368 -4.46 12.92 -16.56
C ARG A 368 -4.48 13.88 -15.38
N VAL A 369 -3.38 14.58 -15.18
CA VAL A 369 -3.20 15.59 -14.14
C VAL A 369 -3.09 16.99 -14.77
N GLU A 370 -3.14 18.02 -13.95
CA GLU A 370 -3.24 19.42 -14.39
C GLU A 370 -1.90 19.98 -14.90
N SER A 371 -0.80 19.58 -14.28
CA SER A 371 0.55 19.96 -14.69
C SER A 371 1.50 18.78 -14.59
N GLN A 372 2.78 18.99 -14.96
CA GLN A 372 3.76 17.91 -15.01
C GLN A 372 3.88 17.22 -13.64
N PRO A 373 3.54 15.92 -13.51
CA PRO A 373 3.75 15.17 -12.28
C PRO A 373 5.25 15.04 -11.98
N VAL A 374 5.63 15.24 -10.71
CA VAL A 374 7.02 15.16 -10.24
C VAL A 374 7.26 13.86 -9.51
N THR A 375 6.37 13.53 -8.57
CA THR A 375 6.44 12.31 -7.76
C THR A 375 5.03 11.80 -7.45
N ILE A 376 4.95 10.53 -7.07
CA ILE A 376 3.71 9.83 -6.74
C ILE A 376 3.95 8.94 -5.53
N MET A 377 2.92 8.77 -4.73
CA MET A 377 2.89 7.88 -3.57
C MET A 377 1.52 7.18 -3.53
N ALA A 378 1.51 5.91 -3.14
CA ALA A 378 0.29 5.20 -2.81
C ALA A 378 0.05 5.28 -1.30
N SER A 379 -1.21 5.43 -0.91
CA SER A 379 -1.61 5.71 0.46
C SER A 379 -3.01 5.20 0.72
N ARG A 380 -3.39 4.87 1.96
CA ARG A 380 -4.79 4.63 2.30
C ARG A 380 -5.37 5.89 2.94
N LEU A 381 -5.99 6.76 2.14
CA LEU A 381 -6.48 8.07 2.58
C LEU A 381 -7.93 8.04 3.05
N ASN A 382 -8.66 6.99 2.66
CA ASN A 382 -10.03 6.74 3.05
C ASN A 382 -10.17 5.38 3.75
N LYS A 383 -11.40 5.00 4.13
CA LYS A 383 -11.67 3.80 4.94
C LYS A 383 -11.75 2.50 4.14
N ASP A 384 -11.56 2.54 2.83
CA ASP A 384 -11.46 1.32 2.01
C ASP A 384 -10.13 0.60 2.25
N ALA A 385 -10.00 -0.61 1.72
CA ALA A 385 -8.77 -1.38 1.85
C ALA A 385 -7.81 -1.23 0.66
N LEU A 386 -8.25 -0.57 -0.41
CA LEU A 386 -7.46 -0.31 -1.60
C LEU A 386 -6.52 0.88 -1.35
N ALA A 387 -5.52 1.04 -2.21
CA ALA A 387 -4.65 2.20 -2.15
C ALA A 387 -5.23 3.36 -2.97
N ASP A 388 -5.21 4.55 -2.40
CA ASP A 388 -5.34 5.82 -3.09
C ASP A 388 -3.99 6.28 -3.64
N LEU A 389 -3.99 7.31 -4.50
CA LEU A 389 -2.79 7.89 -5.06
C LEU A 389 -2.68 9.38 -4.76
N VAL A 390 -1.52 9.77 -4.25
CA VAL A 390 -1.10 11.15 -4.02
C VAL A 390 -0.09 11.54 -5.08
N ILE A 391 -0.39 12.54 -5.90
CA ILE A 391 0.46 12.97 -7.02
C ILE A 391 0.88 14.42 -6.82
N ALA A 392 2.18 14.65 -6.65
CA ALA A 392 2.74 16.00 -6.58
C ALA A 392 3.07 16.53 -7.99
N GLN A 393 2.71 17.79 -8.25
CA GLN A 393 2.82 18.39 -9.59
C GLN A 393 3.73 19.61 -9.60
N ARG A 394 4.32 19.93 -10.76
CA ARG A 394 5.36 20.96 -10.92
C ARG A 394 4.83 22.39 -10.86
N GLU A 395 3.65 22.63 -11.40
CA GLU A 395 2.99 23.95 -11.40
C GLU A 395 1.74 23.89 -10.51
N GLY A 396 1.66 24.86 -9.59
CA GLY A 396 0.67 24.91 -8.51
C GLY A 396 1.11 24.16 -7.25
N ASP A 397 0.63 24.55 -6.08
CA ASP A 397 0.78 23.77 -4.83
C ASP A 397 -0.11 22.51 -4.82
N ALA A 398 -0.65 22.15 -5.99
CA ALA A 398 -1.69 21.18 -6.16
C ALA A 398 -1.12 19.78 -6.12
N ILE A 399 -1.37 19.12 -5.00
CA ILE A 399 -1.33 17.68 -4.89
C ILE A 399 -2.66 17.19 -5.46
N ALA A 400 -2.59 16.35 -6.49
CA ALA A 400 -3.77 15.67 -7.01
C ALA A 400 -3.96 14.38 -6.22
N LEU A 401 -5.18 14.17 -5.74
CA LEU A 401 -5.60 12.94 -5.10
C LEU A 401 -6.47 12.18 -6.07
N ALA A 402 -6.10 10.92 -6.30
CA ALA A 402 -6.98 9.97 -6.95
C ALA A 402 -7.41 9.01 -5.86
N MET A 403 -8.71 8.96 -5.58
CA MET A 403 -9.25 8.02 -4.60
C MET A 403 -9.93 6.85 -5.28
N SER A 404 -9.74 5.64 -4.75
CA SER A 404 -10.68 4.56 -5.01
C SER A 404 -12.01 4.95 -4.35
N THR A 405 -13.10 4.89 -5.12
CA THR A 405 -14.44 5.18 -4.60
C THR A 405 -15.37 4.06 -4.99
N ALA A 406 -16.20 3.64 -4.04
CA ALA A 406 -17.18 2.60 -4.23
C ALA A 406 -18.59 3.17 -4.39
N ALA A 407 -19.50 2.37 -4.96
CA ALA A 407 -20.92 2.67 -4.93
C ALA A 407 -21.48 2.31 -3.54
N ALA A 408 -22.29 3.21 -2.97
CA ALA A 408 -22.90 2.99 -1.67
C ALA A 408 -24.21 2.19 -1.79
N ILE A 409 -24.26 1.04 -1.14
CA ILE A 409 -25.44 0.21 -0.90
C ILE A 409 -25.94 0.51 0.52
N VAL A 410 -27.16 1.02 0.64
CA VAL A 410 -27.71 1.45 1.93
C VAL A 410 -28.59 0.37 2.53
N VAL A 411 -28.11 -0.29 3.59
CA VAL A 411 -28.91 -1.18 4.44
C VAL A 411 -29.84 -0.34 5.30
N ASN A 412 -31.15 -0.59 5.22
CA ASN A 412 -32.17 0.26 5.86
C ASN A 412 -33.23 -0.52 6.67
N THR A 413 -32.98 -1.81 6.92
CA THR A 413 -33.85 -2.68 7.73
C THR A 413 -33.02 -3.67 8.54
N THR A 414 -33.49 -4.06 9.72
CA THR A 414 -32.85 -5.14 10.49
C THR A 414 -33.26 -6.53 10.03
N ARG A 415 -34.30 -6.65 9.21
CA ARG A 415 -34.82 -7.93 8.73
C ARG A 415 -33.83 -8.63 7.83
N ASP A 416 -33.66 -9.93 8.03
CA ASP A 416 -32.91 -10.79 7.12
C ASP A 416 -33.83 -11.37 6.03
N ALA A 417 -34.19 -10.52 5.06
CA ALA A 417 -34.95 -10.91 3.87
C ALA A 417 -34.02 -11.03 2.65
N MET A 418 -34.38 -11.93 1.73
CA MET A 418 -33.78 -12.04 0.40
C MET A 418 -34.91 -12.10 -0.61
N ASP A 419 -35.31 -10.95 -1.14
CA ASP A 419 -36.39 -10.84 -2.11
C ASP A 419 -35.92 -10.46 -3.53
N VAL A 420 -34.60 -10.36 -3.70
CA VAL A 420 -33.90 -10.30 -4.99
C VAL A 420 -33.29 -11.67 -5.37
N PRO A 421 -33.01 -11.96 -6.66
CA PRO A 421 -32.33 -13.20 -7.03
C PRO A 421 -30.89 -13.24 -6.52
N ALA A 422 -30.32 -14.44 -6.36
CA ALA A 422 -28.93 -14.61 -5.91
C ALA A 422 -27.87 -14.03 -6.88
N THR A 423 -28.28 -13.65 -8.10
CA THR A 423 -27.46 -13.00 -9.12
C THR A 423 -27.69 -11.48 -9.19
N ALA A 424 -28.48 -10.92 -8.27
CA ALA A 424 -28.74 -9.49 -8.22
C ALA A 424 -27.43 -8.72 -8.04
N SER A 425 -27.30 -7.62 -8.78
CA SER A 425 -26.26 -6.60 -8.69
C SER A 425 -26.77 -5.38 -7.90
N VAL A 426 -25.93 -4.36 -7.72
CA VAL A 426 -26.33 -3.10 -7.06
C VAL A 426 -27.50 -2.42 -7.78
N ASP A 427 -27.57 -2.52 -9.11
CA ASP A 427 -28.65 -1.93 -9.92
C ASP A 427 -30.01 -2.61 -9.71
N ASP A 428 -30.03 -3.81 -9.12
CA ASP A 428 -31.24 -4.57 -8.83
C ASP A 428 -31.84 -4.28 -7.44
N LEU A 429 -31.22 -3.37 -6.66
CA LEU A 429 -31.69 -2.94 -5.34
C LEU A 429 -32.49 -1.62 -5.42
N PRO A 430 -33.47 -1.38 -4.52
CA PRO A 430 -34.01 -2.33 -3.54
C PRO A 430 -34.90 -3.38 -4.20
N GLY A 431 -35.17 -4.46 -3.48
CA GLY A 431 -36.09 -5.49 -3.94
C GLY A 431 -37.56 -5.11 -3.81
N SER A 432 -38.41 -6.12 -3.81
CA SER A 432 -39.88 -5.98 -3.92
C SER A 432 -40.54 -5.30 -2.72
N ASP A 433 -39.95 -5.42 -1.53
CA ASP A 433 -40.43 -4.79 -0.30
C ASP A 433 -39.95 -3.33 -0.12
N GLY A 434 -39.07 -2.85 -1.02
CA GLY A 434 -38.53 -1.49 -1.02
C GLY A 434 -37.48 -1.23 0.06
N LEU A 435 -37.06 -2.26 0.80
CA LEU A 435 -36.00 -2.22 1.78
C LEU A 435 -34.76 -2.95 1.24
N VAL A 436 -33.64 -2.80 1.93
CA VAL A 436 -32.39 -3.51 1.63
C VAL A 436 -31.86 -4.09 2.92
N SER A 437 -31.85 -5.42 3.02
CA SER A 437 -31.21 -6.14 4.12
C SER A 437 -29.69 -6.20 3.93
N LEU A 438 -28.95 -6.50 5.01
CA LEU A 438 -27.51 -6.78 4.91
C LEU A 438 -27.21 -7.95 3.96
N ARG A 439 -28.08 -8.97 3.92
CA ARG A 439 -27.91 -10.11 3.02
C ARG A 439 -28.01 -9.71 1.56
N GLU A 440 -29.00 -8.90 1.21
CA GLU A 440 -29.19 -8.40 -0.15
C GLU A 440 -28.03 -7.50 -0.57
N ALA A 441 -27.57 -6.65 0.34
CA ALA A 441 -26.41 -5.79 0.11
C ALA A 441 -25.14 -6.62 -0.19
N ILE A 442 -24.86 -7.66 0.59
CA ILE A 442 -23.70 -8.54 0.34
C ILE A 442 -23.84 -9.29 -0.99
N VAL A 443 -25.04 -9.78 -1.32
CA VAL A 443 -25.27 -10.46 -2.62
C VAL A 443 -25.06 -9.51 -3.78
N ALA A 444 -25.66 -8.32 -3.72
CA ALA A 444 -25.51 -7.28 -4.73
C ALA A 444 -24.04 -6.87 -4.91
N ALA A 445 -23.32 -6.68 -3.80
CA ALA A 445 -21.91 -6.32 -3.82
C ALA A 445 -21.07 -7.41 -4.51
N ASN A 446 -21.26 -8.68 -4.14
CA ASN A 446 -20.54 -9.80 -4.73
C ASN A 446 -20.73 -9.97 -6.25
N ASN A 447 -21.87 -9.51 -6.79
CA ASN A 447 -22.21 -9.65 -8.20
C ASN A 447 -21.96 -8.36 -9.00
N THR A 448 -21.44 -7.32 -8.36
CA THR A 448 -21.15 -6.03 -9.01
C THR A 448 -19.63 -5.90 -9.11
N PRO A 449 -19.06 -5.74 -10.32
CA PRO A 449 -17.63 -5.52 -10.47
C PRO A 449 -17.16 -4.29 -9.70
N GLY A 450 -15.96 -4.34 -9.14
CA GLY A 450 -15.33 -3.24 -8.44
C GLY A 450 -15.78 -3.08 -6.97
N PRO A 451 -15.23 -2.08 -6.23
CA PRO A 451 -15.41 -2.01 -4.79
C PRO A 451 -16.80 -1.46 -4.47
N GLN A 452 -17.35 -1.90 -3.34
CA GLN A 452 -18.73 -1.58 -2.92
C GLN A 452 -18.73 -1.16 -1.45
N ASP A 453 -19.49 -0.11 -1.12
CA ASP A 453 -19.64 0.37 0.26
C ASP A 453 -21.03 -0.02 0.78
N ILE A 454 -21.09 -0.91 1.75
CA ILE A 454 -22.31 -1.27 2.47
C ILE A 454 -22.39 -0.41 3.74
N VAL A 455 -23.35 0.52 3.74
CA VAL A 455 -23.60 1.49 4.82
C VAL A 455 -24.97 1.27 5.47
N PHE A 456 -25.17 1.74 6.70
CA PHE A 456 -26.34 1.45 7.53
C PHE A 456 -27.13 2.71 7.88
N HIS A 457 -28.35 2.79 7.37
CA HIS A 457 -29.29 3.88 7.63
C HIS A 457 -30.63 3.30 8.11
N ILE A 458 -30.60 2.51 9.18
CA ILE A 458 -31.79 1.85 9.75
C ILE A 458 -32.54 2.86 10.64
N PRO A 459 -33.84 3.12 10.42
CA PRO A 459 -34.58 4.09 11.23
C PRO A 459 -34.87 3.55 12.62
N ARG A 460 -34.94 4.43 13.64
CA ARG A 460 -35.34 4.04 15.02
C ARG A 460 -36.76 3.47 15.13
N SER A 461 -37.57 3.57 14.08
CA SER A 461 -38.89 2.94 14.00
C SER A 461 -38.83 1.47 13.56
N ASP A 462 -37.66 0.99 13.12
CA ASP A 462 -37.45 -0.40 12.75
C ASP A 462 -37.66 -1.33 13.96
N PRO A 463 -38.35 -2.47 13.79
CA PRO A 463 -38.63 -3.41 14.89
C PRO A 463 -37.40 -3.94 15.62
N GLY A 464 -36.23 -4.00 14.96
CA GLY A 464 -34.98 -4.50 15.55
C GLY A 464 -34.22 -3.45 16.36
N PHE A 465 -34.71 -2.21 16.45
CA PHE A 465 -34.18 -1.20 17.35
C PHE A 465 -34.76 -1.37 18.76
N ASP A 466 -33.90 -1.63 19.75
CA ASP A 466 -34.32 -1.90 21.14
C ASP A 466 -34.32 -0.67 22.06
N GLY A 467 -34.08 0.52 21.49
CA GLY A 467 -33.85 1.76 22.23
C GLY A 467 -32.38 2.14 22.40
N ARG A 468 -31.44 1.24 22.06
CA ARG A 468 -29.99 1.45 22.15
C ARG A 468 -29.24 1.01 20.89
N VAL A 469 -29.55 -0.18 20.37
CA VAL A 469 -28.86 -0.81 19.25
C VAL A 469 -29.83 -1.38 18.22
N PHE A 470 -29.34 -1.59 17.00
CA PHE A 470 -30.05 -2.20 15.88
C PHE A 470 -29.60 -3.65 15.74
N ARG A 471 -30.43 -4.61 16.16
CA ARG A 471 -30.10 -6.05 16.07
C ARG A 471 -30.62 -6.63 14.77
N LEU A 472 -29.71 -7.12 13.93
CA LEU A 472 -30.10 -7.76 12.67
C LEU A 472 -30.69 -9.15 12.96
N GLU A 473 -31.88 -9.41 12.43
CA GLU A 473 -32.65 -10.63 12.66
C GLU A 473 -32.22 -11.77 11.72
N LEU A 474 -30.98 -12.23 11.86
CA LEU A 474 -30.41 -13.27 10.99
C LEU A 474 -31.23 -14.58 11.05
N THR A 475 -31.64 -15.07 9.88
CA THR A 475 -32.39 -16.33 9.72
C THR A 475 -31.53 -17.47 9.19
N SER A 476 -30.37 -17.15 8.60
CA SER A 476 -29.38 -18.11 8.10
C SER A 476 -27.98 -17.48 8.06
N ALA A 477 -26.95 -18.27 7.78
CA ALA A 477 -25.59 -17.76 7.60
C ALA A 477 -25.56 -16.64 6.54
N LEU A 478 -24.83 -15.56 6.80
CA LEU A 478 -24.66 -14.48 5.82
C LEU A 478 -23.94 -15.02 4.56
N PRO A 479 -24.20 -14.43 3.37
CA PRO A 479 -23.44 -14.77 2.19
C PRO A 479 -21.95 -14.47 2.41
N GLN A 480 -21.08 -15.29 1.83
CA GLN A 480 -19.64 -15.07 1.90
C GLN A 480 -19.25 -13.83 1.09
N LEU A 481 -18.25 -13.08 1.53
CA LEU A 481 -17.62 -12.03 0.73
C LEU A 481 -16.69 -12.66 -0.30
N ARG A 482 -17.05 -12.48 -1.58
CA ARG A 482 -16.42 -13.08 -2.77
C ARG A 482 -15.99 -12.02 -3.78
N GLY A 483 -16.63 -10.85 -3.82
CA GLY A 483 -16.09 -9.65 -4.46
C GLY A 483 -14.98 -9.06 -3.57
N GLY A 484 -13.91 -8.51 -4.16
CA GLY A 484 -12.91 -7.81 -3.37
C GLY A 484 -13.38 -6.39 -3.04
N GLY A 485 -12.60 -5.66 -2.25
CA GLY A 485 -12.82 -4.21 -2.11
C GLY A 485 -14.12 -3.81 -1.40
N THR A 486 -14.89 -4.75 -0.84
CA THR A 486 -16.18 -4.44 -0.24
C THR A 486 -15.98 -3.93 1.19
N VAL A 487 -16.43 -2.70 1.45
CA VAL A 487 -16.46 -2.12 2.79
C VAL A 487 -17.84 -2.37 3.40
N ILE A 488 -17.90 -2.95 4.59
CA ILE A 488 -19.12 -3.08 5.38
C ILE A 488 -18.92 -2.31 6.67
N ASP A 489 -19.58 -1.15 6.78
CA ASP A 489 -19.34 -0.20 7.87
C ASP A 489 -20.61 0.07 8.68
N GLY A 490 -20.77 -0.68 9.78
CA GLY A 490 -21.85 -0.48 10.74
C GLY A 490 -21.75 0.85 11.52
N SER A 491 -20.59 1.51 11.55
CA SER A 491 -20.43 2.81 12.22
C SER A 491 -21.13 3.96 11.48
N THR A 492 -21.50 3.75 10.22
CA THR A 492 -22.29 4.71 9.43
C THR A 492 -23.72 4.92 9.97
N GLN A 493 -24.19 4.02 10.84
CA GLN A 493 -25.47 4.15 11.54
C GLN A 493 -25.48 5.35 12.51
N THR A 494 -24.38 5.59 13.23
CA THR A 494 -24.29 6.65 14.24
C THR A 494 -24.50 8.05 13.66
N PRO A 495 -23.86 8.47 12.55
CA PRO A 495 -24.17 9.75 11.90
C PRO A 495 -25.63 9.90 11.46
N PHE A 496 -26.32 8.79 11.12
CA PHE A 496 -27.71 8.83 10.66
C PHE A 496 -28.71 9.01 11.80
N THR A 497 -28.57 8.26 12.89
CA THR A 497 -29.50 8.30 14.02
C THR A 497 -29.01 9.06 15.24
N GLY A 498 -27.80 9.62 15.21
CA GLY A 498 -27.06 10.06 16.39
C GLY A 498 -26.57 8.89 17.22
N ASP A 499 -25.61 9.14 18.12
CA ASP A 499 -25.01 8.12 18.99
C ASP A 499 -26.06 7.51 19.96
N THR A 500 -26.61 6.35 19.59
CA THR A 500 -27.55 5.59 20.42
C THR A 500 -26.84 4.62 21.35
N ASN A 501 -25.55 4.36 21.14
CA ASN A 501 -24.72 3.51 21.98
C ASN A 501 -23.34 4.13 22.25
N PRO A 502 -23.21 5.03 23.25
CA PRO A 502 -21.94 5.71 23.52
C PRO A 502 -20.79 4.81 24.01
N ALA A 503 -21.08 3.52 24.24
CA ALA A 503 -20.11 2.54 24.71
C ALA A 503 -19.49 1.70 23.59
N GLY A 504 -19.95 1.83 22.34
CA GLY A 504 -19.46 0.99 21.25
C GLY A 504 -20.38 0.98 20.03
N PRO A 505 -20.26 -0.04 19.16
CA PRO A 505 -21.00 -0.09 17.92
C PRO A 505 -22.53 -0.20 18.10
N GLU A 506 -23.30 0.33 17.15
CA GLU A 506 -24.76 0.34 17.19
C GLU A 506 -25.42 -0.83 16.46
N VAL A 507 -24.71 -1.47 15.53
CA VAL A 507 -25.23 -2.57 14.71
C VAL A 507 -24.78 -3.91 15.29
N VAL A 508 -25.73 -4.80 15.57
CA VAL A 508 -25.48 -6.07 16.26
C VAL A 508 -25.82 -7.26 15.35
N LEU A 509 -24.85 -8.16 15.21
CA LEU A 509 -25.02 -9.50 14.64
C LEU A 509 -25.10 -10.53 15.76
N ASP A 510 -26.22 -11.25 15.82
CA ASP A 510 -26.50 -12.27 16.82
C ASP A 510 -26.68 -13.65 16.17
N GLY A 511 -25.74 -14.55 16.42
CA GLY A 511 -25.78 -15.91 15.88
C GLY A 511 -26.65 -16.89 16.66
N SER A 512 -27.27 -16.48 17.79
CA SER A 512 -27.93 -17.40 18.73
C SER A 512 -29.07 -18.24 18.16
N SER A 513 -29.72 -17.74 17.11
CA SER A 513 -30.83 -18.42 16.43
C SER A 513 -30.39 -19.22 15.20
N LEU A 514 -29.09 -19.24 14.90
CA LEU A 514 -28.52 -19.91 13.73
C LEU A 514 -28.09 -21.35 14.09
N GLY A 515 -27.93 -22.18 13.05
CA GLY A 515 -27.49 -23.57 13.21
C GLY A 515 -26.03 -23.71 13.68
N VAL A 516 -25.48 -24.91 13.57
CA VAL A 516 -24.07 -25.21 13.91
C VAL A 516 -23.12 -24.78 12.79
N SER A 517 -21.86 -24.49 13.15
CA SER A 517 -20.79 -24.10 12.22
C SER A 517 -21.08 -22.85 11.38
N VAL A 518 -21.78 -21.87 11.96
CA VAL A 518 -22.07 -20.58 11.30
C VAL A 518 -21.15 -19.51 11.86
N ASP A 519 -20.30 -18.96 11.00
CA ASP A 519 -19.46 -17.79 11.31
C ASP A 519 -20.27 -16.49 11.16
N GLY A 520 -19.87 -15.41 11.84
CA GLY A 520 -20.52 -14.10 11.70
C GLY A 520 -20.33 -13.52 10.30
N PHE A 521 -19.08 -13.29 9.92
CA PHE A 521 -18.67 -13.01 8.54
C PHE A 521 -17.70 -14.06 8.03
N THR A 522 -17.85 -14.44 6.75
CA THR A 522 -16.86 -15.28 6.05
C THR A 522 -16.33 -14.53 4.83
N VAL A 523 -15.03 -14.27 4.82
CA VAL A 523 -14.31 -13.52 3.79
C VAL A 523 -13.43 -14.48 2.99
N THR A 524 -13.63 -14.50 1.66
CA THR A 524 -12.92 -15.39 0.74
C THR A 524 -12.14 -14.64 -0.36
N SER A 525 -12.34 -13.32 -0.43
CA SER A 525 -11.70 -12.38 -1.35
C SER A 525 -10.80 -11.39 -0.61
N SER A 526 -10.04 -10.59 -1.36
CA SER A 526 -9.07 -9.63 -0.83
C SER A 526 -9.67 -8.23 -0.63
N PHE A 527 -9.03 -7.42 0.21
CA PHE A 527 -9.34 -6.00 0.40
C PHE A 527 -10.78 -5.70 0.83
N ASN A 528 -11.41 -6.56 1.62
CA ASN A 528 -12.68 -6.24 2.27
C ASN A 528 -12.45 -5.57 3.62
N VAL A 529 -13.38 -4.72 4.02
CA VAL A 529 -13.39 -4.08 5.35
C VAL A 529 -14.64 -4.49 6.09
N ILE A 530 -14.50 -4.96 7.34
CA ILE A 530 -15.60 -5.23 8.25
C ILE A 530 -15.39 -4.38 9.49
N ARG A 531 -16.27 -3.40 9.71
CA ARG A 531 -16.14 -2.48 10.85
C ARG A 531 -17.43 -2.04 11.48
N GLY A 532 -17.34 -1.65 12.76
CA GLY A 532 -18.45 -1.04 13.49
C GLY A 532 -19.60 -2.01 13.82
N PHE A 533 -19.28 -3.26 14.15
CA PHE A 533 -20.27 -4.26 14.57
C PHE A 533 -20.05 -4.79 15.99
N VAL A 534 -21.14 -5.17 16.65
CA VAL A 534 -21.13 -6.13 17.75
C VAL A 534 -21.41 -7.52 17.17
N ILE A 535 -20.50 -8.48 17.35
CA ILE A 535 -20.59 -9.82 16.73
C ILE A 535 -20.47 -10.88 17.82
N GLY A 536 -21.54 -11.62 18.09
CA GLY A 536 -21.54 -12.62 19.16
C GLY A 536 -22.57 -13.74 18.98
N ASN A 537 -22.43 -14.76 19.84
CA ASN A 537 -23.27 -15.96 19.87
C ASN A 537 -23.23 -16.83 18.60
N PHE A 538 -22.20 -16.72 17.77
CA PHE A 538 -22.05 -17.59 16.61
C PHE A 538 -21.50 -18.96 17.00
N SER A 539 -22.00 -20.01 16.34
CA SER A 539 -21.49 -21.38 16.53
C SER A 539 -20.15 -21.62 15.79
N GLY A 540 -19.72 -20.65 14.98
CA GLY A 540 -18.39 -20.55 14.36
C GLY A 540 -17.53 -19.47 15.02
N SER A 541 -16.69 -18.83 14.23
CA SER A 541 -15.91 -17.64 14.58
C SER A 541 -16.71 -16.35 14.35
N GLY A 542 -16.34 -15.26 15.00
CA GLY A 542 -16.97 -13.96 14.76
C GLY A 542 -16.71 -13.47 13.33
N VAL A 543 -15.45 -13.36 12.94
CA VAL A 543 -15.02 -13.07 11.57
C VAL A 543 -14.02 -14.12 11.12
N LYS A 544 -14.22 -14.67 9.92
CA LYS A 544 -13.35 -15.71 9.36
C LYS A 544 -12.86 -15.30 7.98
N ILE A 545 -11.54 -15.19 7.84
CA ILE A 545 -10.83 -14.91 6.59
C ILE A 545 -10.15 -16.21 6.15
N VAL A 546 -10.45 -16.68 4.94
CA VAL A 546 -9.99 -17.97 4.43
C VAL A 546 -9.38 -17.89 3.03
N GLY A 547 -8.51 -18.84 2.70
CA GLY A 547 -7.94 -18.98 1.36
C GLY A 547 -6.71 -18.08 1.17
N ARG A 548 -6.61 -17.41 0.02
CA ARG A 548 -5.57 -16.39 -0.28
C ARG A 548 -6.12 -14.96 -0.12
N ALA A 549 -7.15 -14.80 0.71
CA ALA A 549 -7.77 -13.52 1.01
C ALA A 549 -6.74 -12.63 1.72
N THR A 550 -6.34 -11.54 1.06
CA THR A 550 -5.22 -10.68 1.47
C THR A 550 -5.70 -9.25 1.65
N GLY A 551 -5.05 -8.50 2.54
CA GLY A 551 -5.34 -7.07 2.68
C GLY A 551 -6.69 -6.73 3.28
N ASN A 552 -7.39 -7.68 3.90
CA ASN A 552 -8.68 -7.40 4.55
C ASN A 552 -8.49 -6.71 5.89
N ILE A 553 -9.45 -5.87 6.28
CA ILE A 553 -9.42 -5.09 7.52
C ILE A 553 -10.60 -5.48 8.39
N VAL A 554 -10.34 -5.84 9.64
CA VAL A 554 -11.36 -6.02 10.69
C VAL A 554 -11.08 -4.97 11.75
N ALA A 555 -11.92 -3.93 11.86
CA ALA A 555 -11.63 -2.76 12.71
C ALA A 555 -12.87 -2.26 13.48
N GLY A 556 -12.69 -1.73 14.68
CA GLY A 556 -13.77 -1.09 15.45
C GLY A 556 -14.94 -2.01 15.81
N ASN A 557 -14.70 -3.33 15.89
CA ASN A 557 -15.74 -4.32 16.20
C ASN A 557 -15.66 -4.81 17.64
N PHE A 558 -16.80 -5.13 18.24
CA PHE A 558 -16.91 -5.81 19.53
C PHE A 558 -17.26 -7.27 19.28
N ILE A 559 -16.28 -8.16 19.41
CA ILE A 559 -16.39 -9.56 18.98
C ILE A 559 -16.33 -10.50 20.20
N GLY A 560 -17.42 -11.23 20.42
CA GLY A 560 -17.59 -12.12 21.56
C GLY A 560 -18.05 -11.43 22.84
N THR A 561 -18.45 -10.15 22.75
CA THR A 561 -18.95 -9.32 23.86
C THR A 561 -20.32 -8.71 23.54
N ASP A 562 -20.99 -8.15 24.55
CA ASP A 562 -22.19 -7.35 24.37
C ASP A 562 -21.89 -5.97 23.77
N GLU A 563 -22.94 -5.20 23.47
CA GLU A 563 -22.82 -3.87 22.87
C GLU A 563 -22.09 -2.84 23.75
N THR A 564 -21.76 -3.19 24.99
CA THR A 564 -20.96 -2.36 25.89
C THR A 564 -19.50 -2.78 25.96
N GLY A 565 -19.15 -3.92 25.35
CA GLY A 565 -17.83 -4.55 25.45
C GLY A 565 -17.56 -5.19 26.83
N ALA A 566 -18.50 -5.11 27.78
CA ALA A 566 -18.27 -5.45 29.17
C ALA A 566 -18.76 -6.85 29.57
N LYS A 567 -19.74 -7.41 28.86
CA LYS A 567 -20.25 -8.76 29.16
C LYS A 567 -19.97 -9.73 28.01
N PRO A 568 -19.72 -11.01 28.31
CA PRO A 568 -19.45 -12.00 27.28
C PRO A 568 -20.71 -12.35 26.46
N ARG A 569 -20.54 -12.45 25.15
CA ARG A 569 -21.47 -13.02 24.15
C ARG A 569 -20.67 -13.94 23.22
N PRO A 570 -20.15 -15.06 23.77
CA PRO A 570 -19.10 -15.85 23.16
C PRO A 570 -19.47 -16.34 21.75
N ASN A 571 -18.51 -16.29 20.83
CA ASN A 571 -18.54 -17.18 19.67
C ASN A 571 -17.90 -18.54 20.08
N GLN A 572 -18.38 -19.64 19.52
CA GLN A 572 -17.96 -21.01 19.91
C GLN A 572 -16.57 -21.41 19.36
N PHE A 573 -15.98 -20.61 18.48
CA PHE A 573 -14.58 -20.72 18.08
C PHE A 573 -13.89 -19.37 18.32
N PHE A 574 -13.10 -18.88 17.36
CA PHE A 574 -12.28 -17.68 17.49
C PHE A 574 -13.09 -16.39 17.34
N GLY A 575 -12.60 -15.29 17.93
CA GLY A 575 -13.14 -13.96 17.60
C GLY A 575 -12.87 -13.61 16.13
N VAL A 576 -11.60 -13.63 15.74
CA VAL A 576 -11.16 -13.48 14.35
C VAL A 576 -10.27 -14.67 14.00
N LEU A 577 -10.61 -15.39 12.94
CA LEU A 577 -9.82 -16.50 12.40
C LEU A 577 -9.28 -16.11 11.02
N ILE A 578 -7.96 -16.09 10.86
CA ILE A 578 -7.29 -15.94 9.56
C ILE A 578 -6.60 -17.26 9.26
N THR A 579 -6.94 -17.89 8.13
CA THR A 579 -6.40 -19.22 7.78
C THR A 579 -6.24 -19.40 6.27
N GLY A 580 -5.18 -20.10 5.88
CA GLY A 580 -4.89 -20.42 4.48
C GLY A 580 -3.49 -19.96 4.07
N ASN A 581 -2.77 -20.80 3.34
CA ASN A 581 -1.43 -20.48 2.86
C ASN A 581 -1.51 -19.32 1.86
N GLY A 582 -0.71 -18.28 2.06
CA GLY A 582 -0.67 -17.09 1.21
C GLY A 582 -1.74 -16.02 1.48
N SER A 583 -2.47 -16.13 2.60
CA SER A 583 -3.27 -15.00 3.14
C SER A 583 -2.32 -14.05 3.85
N GLN A 584 -2.16 -12.82 3.32
CA GLN A 584 -1.19 -11.86 3.82
C GLN A 584 -1.80 -10.47 4.03
N ALA A 585 -1.05 -9.56 4.67
CA ALA A 585 -1.42 -8.15 4.85
C ALA A 585 -2.82 -7.88 5.43
N ASN A 586 -3.44 -8.84 6.11
CA ASN A 586 -4.73 -8.63 6.79
C ASN A 586 -4.49 -7.89 8.11
N VAL A 587 -5.34 -6.90 8.39
CA VAL A 587 -5.23 -6.04 9.57
C VAL A 587 -6.38 -6.33 10.52
N VAL A 588 -6.05 -6.57 11.80
CA VAL A 588 -7.03 -6.71 12.88
C VAL A 588 -6.85 -5.54 13.85
N GLY A 589 -7.62 -4.48 13.63
CA GLY A 589 -7.58 -3.24 14.39
C GLY A 589 -7.11 -2.06 13.55
N GLY A 590 -6.56 -1.06 14.23
CA GLY A 590 -5.91 0.11 13.66
C GLY A 590 -5.22 0.89 14.78
N THR A 591 -4.46 1.92 14.42
CA THR A 591 -3.79 2.82 15.38
C THR A 591 -4.80 3.77 16.05
N ALA A 592 -5.80 4.20 15.29
CA ALA A 592 -6.91 5.03 15.74
C ALA A 592 -7.74 4.35 16.85
N PRO A 593 -8.15 5.05 17.92
CA PRO A 593 -9.03 4.51 18.96
C PRO A 593 -10.32 3.86 18.41
N GLU A 594 -10.94 4.45 17.38
CA GLU A 594 -12.16 3.94 16.76
C GLU A 594 -11.98 2.68 15.91
N ASP A 595 -10.75 2.37 15.50
CA ASP A 595 -10.43 1.18 14.72
C ASP A 595 -10.06 -0.01 15.62
N ARG A 596 -9.94 0.21 16.94
CA ARG A 596 -9.62 -0.86 17.90
C ARG A 596 -10.79 -1.82 18.07
N ASN A 597 -10.54 -3.11 17.84
CA ASN A 597 -11.51 -4.14 18.17
C ASN A 597 -11.47 -4.47 19.68
N VAL A 598 -12.63 -4.80 20.24
CA VAL A 598 -12.76 -5.47 21.54
C VAL A 598 -13.04 -6.95 21.29
N ILE A 599 -12.04 -7.80 21.42
CA ILE A 599 -12.16 -9.25 21.18
C ILE A 599 -12.02 -9.98 22.50
N SER A 600 -13.12 -10.53 23.02
CA SER A 600 -13.12 -11.24 24.31
C SER A 600 -14.26 -12.25 24.37
N GLY A 601 -14.21 -13.17 25.32
CA GLY A 601 -15.26 -14.16 25.57
C GLY A 601 -15.34 -15.32 24.57
N ASN A 602 -14.59 -15.33 23.47
CA ASN A 602 -14.60 -16.42 22.48
C ASN A 602 -13.89 -17.69 23.01
N GLU A 603 -14.26 -18.87 22.51
CA GLU A 603 -13.54 -20.13 22.78
C GLU A 603 -12.24 -20.17 21.95
N ASN A 604 -11.19 -19.53 22.46
CA ASN A 604 -9.86 -19.48 21.82
C ASN A 604 -9.09 -20.80 21.92
#